data_AF-D0N6H6-F1
#
_entry.id   AF-D0N6H6-F1
#
_cell.length_a   1.000
_cell.length_b   1.000
_cell.length_c   1.000
_cell.angle_alpha   90.00
_cell.angle_beta   90.00
_cell.angle_gamma   90.00
#
_symmetry.space_group_name_H-M   'P 1'
#
loop_
_entity.id
_entity.type
_entity.pdbx_description
1 polymer ?
#
loop_
_entity_poly.entity_id
_entity_poly.type
_entity_poly.pdbx_seq_one_letter_code
_entity_poly.pdbx_strand_id
1 'polypeptide(L)'
;MDENLRIGDFNGRGVMLHQWEQYTKALSELEFHYLRSQVVSAEGRTIVTSYASYRHVVTRDTLEVIFPNVLRQYPRIAAKILGRVFEGIGRFDFVFDTQTHSTHTSYAPFLKEQGSPTSV
;
A
#
# COMPACT_ATOMS: atom_id res chain seq x y z
N MET A 1 7.92 -14.86 15.53
CA MET A 1 6.96 -14.43 14.48
C MET A 1 6.85 -15.60 13.51
N ASP A 2 5.63 -15.99 13.11
CA ASP A 2 5.29 -17.26 12.44
C ASP A 2 5.92 -17.42 11.05
N GLU A 3 6.41 -18.62 10.72
CA GLU A 3 7.01 -18.97 9.41
C GLU A 3 5.97 -19.05 8.28
N ASN A 4 4.68 -19.16 8.63
CA ASN A 4 3.56 -19.25 7.69
C ASN A 4 2.93 -17.90 7.33
N LEU A 5 3.57 -16.78 7.65
CA LEU A 5 3.07 -15.44 7.34
C LEU A 5 3.08 -15.17 5.82
N ARG A 6 1.93 -14.74 5.27
CA ARG A 6 1.75 -14.39 3.85
C ARG A 6 1.20 -12.96 3.71
N ILE A 7 1.79 -12.14 2.84
CA ILE A 7 1.27 -10.80 2.49
C ILE A 7 1.16 -10.77 0.96
N GLY A 8 -0.08 -10.71 0.45
CA GLY A 8 -0.38 -10.92 -0.97
C GLY A 8 0.14 -12.28 -1.48
N ASP A 9 0.73 -12.26 -2.67
CA ASP A 9 1.28 -13.46 -3.34
C ASP A 9 2.68 -13.86 -2.84
N PHE A 10 3.29 -13.08 -1.93
CA PHE A 10 4.66 -13.31 -1.48
C PHE A 10 4.70 -14.27 -0.28
N ASN A 11 5.52 -15.32 -0.43
CA ASN A 11 5.69 -16.37 0.56
C ASN A 11 7.11 -16.34 1.14
N GLY A 12 7.20 -16.42 2.48
CA GLY A 12 8.46 -16.59 3.19
C GLY A 12 9.02 -15.30 3.80
N ARG A 13 9.53 -15.42 5.02
CA ARG A 13 10.07 -14.33 5.85
C ARG A 13 11.10 -13.44 5.13
N GLY A 14 12.01 -14.02 4.37
CA GLY A 14 13.06 -13.26 3.68
C GLY A 14 12.48 -12.28 2.65
N VAL A 15 11.47 -12.73 1.90
CA VAL A 15 10.78 -11.90 0.90
C VAL A 15 9.98 -10.80 1.59
N MET A 16 9.30 -11.11 2.70
CA MET A 16 8.58 -10.13 3.52
C MET A 16 9.50 -9.01 4.01
N LEU A 17 10.62 -9.37 4.65
CA LEU A 17 11.55 -8.40 5.21
C LEU A 17 12.20 -7.54 4.13
N HIS A 18 12.52 -8.14 2.99
CA HIS A 18 13.06 -7.39 1.86
C HIS A 18 12.03 -6.39 1.30
N GLN A 19 10.77 -6.78 1.14
CA GLN A 19 9.72 -5.86 0.71
C GLN A 19 9.47 -4.75 1.72
N TRP A 20 9.45 -5.11 3.00
CA TRP A 20 9.33 -4.14 4.08
C TRP A 20 10.44 -3.09 4.00
N GLU A 21 11.69 -3.52 3.82
CA GLU A 21 12.84 -2.64 3.63
C GLU A 21 12.70 -1.74 2.40
N GLN A 22 12.25 -2.27 1.25
CA GLN A 22 12.06 -1.45 0.05
C GLN A 22 10.94 -0.42 0.25
N TYR A 23 9.83 -0.79 0.88
CA TYR A 23 8.72 0.13 1.13
C TYR A 23 9.08 1.19 2.16
N THR A 24 9.76 0.86 3.27
CA THR A 24 10.18 1.86 4.25
C THR A 24 11.20 2.83 3.67
N LYS A 25 12.07 2.37 2.76
CA LYS A 25 12.97 3.26 2.02
C LYS A 25 12.20 4.18 1.05
N ALA A 26 11.28 3.62 0.27
CA ALA A 26 10.57 4.36 -0.76
C ALA A 26 9.52 5.34 -0.19
N LEU A 27 8.96 5.00 0.96
CA LEU A 27 7.79 5.64 1.57
C LEU A 27 8.11 6.19 2.96
N SER A 28 9.34 6.70 3.14
CA SER A 28 9.84 7.16 4.44
C SER A 28 9.00 8.29 5.07
N GLU A 29 8.33 9.10 4.26
CA GLU A 29 7.44 10.20 4.68
C GLU A 29 5.94 9.85 4.53
N LEU A 30 5.61 8.57 4.49
CA LEU A 30 4.22 8.12 4.36
C LEU A 30 3.49 8.26 5.70
N GLU A 31 2.48 9.11 5.71
CA GLU A 31 1.55 9.26 6.82
C GLU A 31 0.29 8.46 6.54
N PHE A 32 -0.17 7.68 7.52
CA PHE A 32 -1.48 7.03 7.51
C PHE A 32 -2.34 7.55 8.65
N HIS A 33 -3.59 7.86 8.33
CA HIS A 33 -4.61 8.18 9.32
C HIS A 33 -5.76 7.18 9.16
N TYR A 34 -6.02 6.44 10.22
CA TYR A 34 -7.15 5.52 10.27
C TYR A 34 -8.48 6.27 10.12
N LEU A 35 -9.37 5.74 9.28
CA LEU A 35 -10.71 6.31 9.07
C LEU A 35 -11.79 5.43 9.69
N ARG A 36 -11.82 4.16 9.29
CA ARG A 36 -12.82 3.18 9.74
C ARG A 36 -12.42 1.76 9.37
N SER A 37 -13.04 0.79 10.02
CA SER A 37 -12.93 -0.63 9.69
C SER A 37 -14.31 -1.29 9.65
N GLN A 38 -14.43 -2.32 8.83
CA GLN A 38 -15.53 -3.27 8.84
C GLN A 38 -14.97 -4.67 9.11
N VAL A 39 -15.65 -5.43 9.96
CA VAL A 39 -15.29 -6.80 10.29
C VAL A 39 -16.40 -7.73 9.84
N VAL A 40 -16.04 -8.77 9.09
CA VAL A 40 -16.94 -9.85 8.68
C VAL A 40 -16.30 -11.17 9.09
N SER A 41 -17.00 -11.96 9.90
CA SER A 41 -16.53 -13.27 10.38
C SER A 41 -17.50 -14.37 9.99
N ALA A 42 -16.97 -15.45 9.41
CA ALA A 42 -17.72 -16.66 9.07
C ALA A 42 -16.80 -17.89 9.05
N GLU A 43 -17.29 -19.02 9.54
CA GLU A 43 -16.67 -20.35 9.36
C GLU A 43 -15.16 -20.42 9.68
N GLY A 44 -14.71 -19.79 10.77
CA GLY A 44 -13.29 -19.79 11.16
C GLY A 44 -12.40 -18.83 10.36
N ARG A 45 -13.00 -17.95 9.55
CA ARG A 45 -12.31 -16.85 8.87
C ARG A 45 -12.88 -15.51 9.30
N THR A 46 -11.99 -14.54 9.50
CA THR A 46 -12.34 -13.15 9.78
C THR A 46 -11.66 -12.25 8.78
N ILE A 47 -12.45 -11.40 8.11
CA ILE A 47 -11.96 -10.37 7.20
C ILE A 47 -12.15 -9.02 7.89
N VAL A 48 -11.06 -8.29 8.04
CA VAL A 48 -11.04 -6.90 8.51
C VAL A 48 -10.71 -6.01 7.32
N THR A 49 -11.69 -5.26 6.83
CA THR A 49 -11.50 -4.23 5.81
C THR A 49 -11.28 -2.89 6.49
N SER A 50 -10.06 -2.37 6.43
CA SER A 50 -9.68 -1.08 6.98
C SER A 50 -9.56 -0.02 5.89
N TYR A 51 -10.00 1.19 6.19
CA TYR A 51 -9.83 2.36 5.36
C TYR A 51 -8.92 3.35 6.09
N ALA A 52 -7.89 3.83 5.42
CA ALA A 52 -7.01 4.86 5.95
C ALA A 52 -6.77 5.93 4.89
N SER A 53 -6.79 7.20 5.26
CA SER A 53 -6.25 8.24 4.40
C SER A 53 -4.73 8.21 4.48
N TYR A 54 -4.08 8.44 3.36
CA TYR A 54 -2.63 8.54 3.31
C TYR A 54 -2.19 9.83 2.66
N ARG A 55 -0.98 10.26 3.03
CA ARG A 55 -0.26 11.38 2.44
C ARG A 55 1.20 10.98 2.32
N HIS A 56 1.79 11.20 1.15
CA HIS A 56 3.19 10.87 0.88
C HIS A 56 3.82 11.92 -0.02
N VAL A 57 5.03 12.37 0.32
CA VAL A 57 5.82 13.25 -0.57
C VAL A 57 6.71 12.37 -1.45
N VAL A 58 6.63 12.54 -2.76
CA VAL A 58 7.45 11.78 -3.69
C VAL A 58 8.90 12.23 -3.58
N THR A 59 9.76 11.37 -3.04
CA THR A 59 11.19 11.61 -2.92
C THR A 59 11.97 10.97 -4.07
N ARG A 60 13.28 11.21 -4.12
CA ARG A 60 14.16 10.50 -5.06
C ARG A 60 14.13 8.99 -4.82
N ASP A 61 14.16 8.57 -3.56
CA ASP A 61 14.07 7.16 -3.18
C ASP A 61 12.74 6.54 -3.60
N THR A 62 11.63 7.29 -3.47
CA THR A 62 10.33 6.85 -4.01
C THR A 62 10.43 6.56 -5.50
N LEU A 63 11.00 7.48 -6.28
CA LEU A 63 11.12 7.31 -7.74
C LEU A 63 12.05 6.15 -8.12
N GLU A 64 13.16 5.97 -7.42
CA GLU A 64 14.13 4.89 -7.69
C GLU A 64 13.55 3.51 -7.40
N VAL A 65 12.78 3.37 -6.32
CA VAL A 65 12.20 2.09 -5.89
C VAL A 65 10.91 1.77 -6.67
N ILE A 66 9.99 2.73 -6.81
CA ILE A 66 8.67 2.48 -7.42
C ILE A 66 8.75 2.47 -8.96
N PHE A 67 9.64 3.28 -9.56
CA PHE A 67 9.80 3.38 -11.00
C PHE A 67 11.26 3.16 -11.41
N PRO A 68 11.71 1.89 -11.49
CA PRO A 68 13.10 1.56 -11.77
C PRO A 68 13.61 2.28 -13.02
N ASN A 69 14.76 2.94 -12.90
CA ASN A 69 15.42 3.72 -13.96
C ASN A 69 14.71 5.00 -14.44
N VAL A 70 13.62 5.45 -13.81
CA VAL A 70 12.88 6.64 -14.28
C VAL A 70 13.75 7.90 -14.30
N LEU A 71 14.66 8.04 -13.34
CA LEU A 71 15.59 9.18 -13.28
C LEU A 71 16.51 9.25 -14.50
N ARG A 72 16.90 8.08 -15.05
CA ARG A 72 17.78 7.98 -16.21
C ARG A 72 17.01 8.06 -17.53
N GLN A 73 15.91 7.33 -17.64
CA GLN A 73 15.17 7.19 -18.91
C GLN A 73 14.23 8.38 -19.15
N TYR A 74 13.66 8.94 -18.09
CA TYR A 74 12.63 9.99 -18.16
C TYR A 74 12.90 11.13 -17.18
N PRO A 75 14.08 11.80 -17.22
CA PRO A 75 14.46 12.82 -16.24
C PRO A 75 13.46 13.99 -16.18
N ARG A 76 12.84 14.34 -17.32
CA ARG A 76 11.82 15.41 -17.37
C ARG A 76 10.52 15.03 -16.67
N ILE A 77 10.14 13.75 -16.70
CA ILE A 77 8.94 13.26 -15.99
C ILE A 77 9.25 13.16 -14.50
N ALA A 78 10.40 12.56 -14.16
CA ALA A 78 10.87 12.48 -12.77
C ALA A 78 10.91 13.85 -12.09
N ALA A 79 11.45 14.87 -12.76
CA ALA A 79 11.52 16.24 -12.23
C ALA A 79 10.13 16.86 -11.97
N LYS A 80 9.10 16.46 -12.72
CA LYS A 80 7.72 16.98 -12.51
C LYS A 80 7.04 16.38 -11.29
N ILE A 81 7.41 15.14 -10.95
CA ILE A 81 6.79 14.34 -9.89
C ILE A 81 7.56 14.51 -8.57
N LEU A 82 8.87 14.72 -8.61
CA LEU A 82 9.70 14.92 -7.41
C LEU A 82 9.14 16.07 -6.55
N GLY A 83 9.00 15.82 -5.25
CA GLY A 83 8.44 16.76 -4.27
C GLY A 83 6.92 16.93 -4.33
N ARG A 84 6.22 16.26 -5.25
CA ARG A 84 4.75 16.27 -5.28
C ARG A 84 4.20 15.44 -4.13
N VAL A 85 3.06 15.87 -3.63
CA VAL A 85 2.29 15.12 -2.63
C VAL A 85 1.32 14.21 -3.36
N PHE A 86 1.32 12.94 -2.97
CA PHE A 86 0.28 11.98 -3.31
C PHE A 86 -0.56 11.70 -2.07
N GLU A 87 -1.86 11.90 -2.18
CA GLU A 87 -2.81 11.69 -1.10
C GLU A 87 -4.04 10.95 -1.59
N GLY A 88 -4.66 10.18 -0.70
CA GLY A 88 -5.81 9.38 -1.07
C GLY A 88 -6.35 8.56 0.09
N ILE A 89 -7.28 7.66 -0.22
CA ILE A 89 -7.83 6.70 0.74
C ILE A 89 -7.42 5.31 0.29
N GLY A 90 -6.66 4.62 1.12
CA GLY A 90 -6.31 3.22 0.94
C GLY A 90 -7.38 2.31 1.55
N ARG A 91 -7.66 1.20 0.87
CA ARG A 91 -8.43 0.08 1.42
C ARG A 91 -7.48 -1.09 1.64
N PHE A 92 -7.50 -1.65 2.84
CA PHE A 92 -6.65 -2.75 3.27
C PHE A 92 -7.52 -3.88 3.80
N ASP A 93 -7.48 -5.03 3.15
CA ASP A 93 -8.21 -6.20 3.60
C ASP A 93 -7.24 -7.16 4.29
N PHE A 94 -7.48 -7.45 5.57
CA PHE A 94 -6.75 -8.42 6.38
C PHE A 94 -7.63 -9.64 6.63
N VAL A 95 -7.18 -10.80 6.18
CA VAL A 95 -7.88 -12.07 6.34
C VAL A 95 -7.15 -12.90 7.38
N PHE A 96 -7.85 -13.27 8.43
CA PHE A 96 -7.38 -14.13 9.50
C PHE A 96 -8.10 -15.47 9.41
N ASP A 97 -7.34 -16.55 9.21
CA ASP A 97 -7.85 -17.92 9.22
C ASP A 97 -7.46 -18.57 10.55
N THR A 98 -8.47 -18.87 11.38
CA THR A 98 -8.25 -19.42 12.72
C THR A 98 -7.91 -20.91 12.71
N GLN A 99 -8.08 -21.60 11.58
CA GLN A 99 -7.72 -23.02 11.46
C GLN A 99 -6.24 -23.18 11.12
N THR A 100 -5.72 -22.35 10.22
CA THR A 100 -4.32 -22.39 9.79
C THR A 100 -3.43 -21.40 10.55
N HIS A 101 -4.01 -20.55 11.41
CA HIS A 101 -3.34 -19.44 12.07
C HIS A 101 -2.63 -18.46 11.10
N SER A 102 -3.04 -18.46 9.83
CA SER A 102 -2.44 -17.61 8.80
C SER A 102 -3.14 -16.26 8.71
N THR A 103 -2.36 -15.20 8.48
CA THR A 103 -2.88 -13.89 8.07
C THR A 103 -2.54 -13.67 6.59
N HIS A 104 -3.49 -13.15 5.82
CA HIS A 104 -3.31 -12.73 4.44
C HIS A 104 -3.78 -11.29 4.25
N THR A 105 -2.93 -10.43 3.70
CA THR A 105 -3.27 -9.03 3.42
C THR A 105 -3.40 -8.81 1.92
N SER A 106 -4.45 -8.13 1.48
CA SER A 106 -4.58 -7.66 0.10
C SER A 106 -4.76 -6.14 0.05
N TYR A 107 -4.16 -5.53 -0.97
CA TYR A 107 -4.21 -4.09 -1.21
C TYR A 107 -4.89 -3.83 -2.55
N ALA A 108 -5.94 -3.02 -2.51
CA ALA A 108 -6.54 -2.45 -3.71
C ALA A 108 -6.45 -0.92 -3.60
N PRO A 109 -5.70 -0.22 -4.47
CA PRO A 109 -5.71 1.23 -4.48
C PRO A 109 -7.14 1.70 -4.83
N PHE A 110 -7.79 2.41 -3.91
CA PHE A 110 -9.05 3.09 -4.19
C PHE A 110 -8.71 4.36 -4.96
N LEU A 111 -8.68 4.28 -6.30
CA LEU A 111 -8.67 5.46 -7.14
C LEU A 111 -10.07 6.06 -7.09
N LYS A 112 -10.26 7.06 -6.22
CA LYS A 112 -11.44 7.92 -6.32
C LYS A 112 -11.22 8.78 -7.56
N GLU A 113 -11.85 8.42 -8.68
CA GLU A 113 -11.99 9.34 -9.81
C GLU A 113 -12.56 10.65 -9.25
N GLN A 114 -11.78 11.73 -9.33
CA GLN A 114 -12.32 13.05 -9.04
C GLN A 114 -13.38 13.33 -10.10
N GLY A 115 -14.62 13.53 -9.63
CA GLY A 115 -15.76 13.80 -10.47
C GLY A 115 -15.45 14.89 -11.49
N SER A 116 -15.85 14.64 -12.73
CA SER A 116 -15.84 15.61 -13.82
C SER A 116 -16.50 16.92 -13.36
N PRO A 117 -15.98 18.10 -13.76
CA PRO A 117 -16.69 19.34 -13.51
C PRO A 117 -17.97 19.30 -14.35
N THR A 118 -19.12 19.28 -13.69
CA THR A 118 -20.40 19.59 -14.30
C THR A 118 -20.34 21.03 -14.79
N SER A 119 -20.18 21.21 -16.09
CA SER A 119 -20.47 22.45 -16.78
C SER A 119 -21.97 22.72 -16.63
N VAL A 120 -22.31 23.88 -16.04
CA VAL A 120 -23.61 24.53 -16.21
C VAL A 120 -23.39 25.74 -17.07
#